data_AF-M0IKS9-F1
#
_entry.id   AF-M0IKS9-F1
#
_cell.length_a   1.000
_cell.length_b   1.000
_cell.length_c   1.000
_cell.angle_alpha   90.00
_cell.angle_beta   90.00
_cell.angle_gamma   90.00
#
_symmetry.space_group_name_H-M   'P 1'
#
loop_
_entity.id
_entity.type
_entity.pdbx_description
1 polymer ?
#
loop_
_entity_poly.entity_id
_entity_poly.type
_entity_poly.pdbx_seq_one_letter_code
_entity_poly.pdbx_strand_id
1 'polypeptide(L)'
;MREFRTTDEGELVGPQMHSALEKLDNGAYASMNQLAIAVGPNGSQDYGYRVVHRVLRKGFAELDPDHEKATPNGKGAVVLTTKGEAYLDEEGDSDE
;
A
#
# COMPACT_ATOMS: atom_id res chain seq x y z
N MET A 1 -6.89 -15.46 13.42
CA MET A 1 -6.15 -14.32 14.00
C MET A 1 -6.02 -13.25 12.93
N ARG A 2 -6.02 -11.97 13.28
CA ARG A 2 -5.54 -10.93 12.34
C ARG A 2 -4.04 -10.87 12.56
N GLU A 3 -3.28 -11.43 11.63
CA GLU A 3 -1.82 -11.48 11.73
C GLU A 3 -1.25 -10.08 11.49
N PHE A 4 -0.48 -9.62 12.47
CA PHE A 4 0.32 -8.41 12.37
C PHE A 4 1.73 -8.87 12.05
N ARG A 5 2.33 -8.25 11.03
CA ARG A 5 3.69 -8.53 10.59
C ARG A 5 4.60 -7.43 11.07
N THR A 6 5.87 -7.76 11.28
CA THR A 6 6.87 -6.81 11.75
C THR A 6 8.02 -6.85 10.77
N THR A 7 8.35 -5.71 10.16
CA THR A 7 9.54 -5.61 9.30
C THR A 7 10.82 -5.72 10.12
N ASP A 8 11.96 -5.93 9.46
CA ASP A 8 13.28 -5.90 10.10
C ASP A 8 13.57 -4.59 10.87
N GLU A 9 13.02 -3.47 10.39
CA GLU A 9 13.09 -2.16 11.07
C GLU A 9 12.15 -2.04 12.30
N GLY A 10 11.46 -3.11 12.69
CA GLY A 10 10.53 -3.12 13.82
C GLY A 10 9.16 -2.49 13.53
N GLU A 11 8.80 -2.27 12.26
CA GLU A 11 7.54 -1.63 11.90
C GLU A 11 6.38 -2.63 11.86
N LEU A 12 5.31 -2.34 12.61
CA LEU A 12 4.09 -3.14 12.55
C LEU A 12 3.28 -2.85 11.28
N VAL A 13 3.08 -3.89 10.48
CA VAL A 13 2.23 -3.93 9.29
C VAL A 13 0.98 -4.76 9.62
N GLY A 14 -0.18 -4.10 9.62
CA GLY A 14 -1.46 -4.78 9.81
C GLY A 14 -1.95 -5.45 8.53
N PRO A 15 -2.96 -6.34 8.60
CA PRO A 15 -3.43 -7.12 7.45
C PRO A 15 -3.95 -6.23 6.31
N GLN A 16 -4.55 -5.08 6.63
CA GLN A 16 -5.04 -4.14 5.62
C GLN A 16 -3.93 -3.32 4.98
N MET A 17 -2.83 -3.07 5.71
CA MET A 17 -1.65 -2.47 5.10
C MET A 17 -0.98 -3.45 4.16
N HIS A 18 -0.80 -4.70 4.59
CA HIS A 18 -0.25 -5.74 3.72
C HIS A 18 -1.09 -5.90 2.44
N SER A 19 -2.43 -6.00 2.57
CA SER A 19 -3.32 -6.05 1.40
C SER A 19 -3.22 -4.83 0.49
N ALA A 20 -2.92 -3.64 1.04
CA ALA A 20 -2.66 -2.45 0.24
C ALA A 20 -1.35 -2.58 -0.56
N LEU A 21 -0.31 -3.15 0.03
CA LEU A 21 0.98 -3.37 -0.62
C LEU A 21 0.87 -4.45 -1.70
N GLU A 22 0.24 -5.59 -1.43
CA GLU A 22 -0.02 -6.63 -2.45
C GLU A 22 -0.79 -6.08 -3.66
N LYS A 23 -1.74 -5.17 -3.42
CA LYS A 23 -2.48 -4.53 -4.52
C LYS A 23 -1.59 -3.62 -5.35
N LEU A 24 -0.66 -2.92 -4.73
CA LEU A 24 0.28 -2.04 -5.43
C LEU A 24 1.35 -2.82 -6.19
N ASP A 25 1.72 -4.01 -5.71
CA ASP A 25 2.61 -4.95 -6.40
C ASP A 25 2.00 -5.42 -7.74
N ASN A 26 0.69 -5.67 -7.74
CA ASN A 26 -0.07 -5.95 -8.96
C ASN A 26 -0.27 -4.73 -9.87
N GLY A 27 0.17 -3.54 -9.43
CA GLY A 27 0.24 -2.34 -10.24
C GLY A 27 -0.22 -1.06 -9.53
N ALA A 28 0.33 0.06 -10.01
CA ALA A 28 0.02 1.39 -9.50
C ALA A 28 -1.48 1.75 -9.60
N TYR A 29 -1.97 2.49 -8.60
CA TYR A 29 -3.32 3.03 -8.56
C TYR A 29 -3.32 4.51 -8.92
N ALA A 30 -4.26 4.97 -9.74
CA ALA A 30 -4.24 6.34 -10.30
C ALA A 30 -4.37 7.47 -9.24
N SER A 31 -4.81 7.11 -8.03
CA SER A 31 -4.93 8.03 -6.89
C SER A 31 -5.08 7.28 -5.56
N MET A 32 -4.82 7.96 -4.44
CA MET A 32 -5.13 7.45 -3.09
C MET A 32 -6.59 7.02 -2.95
N ASN A 33 -7.51 7.69 -3.64
CA ASN A 33 -8.92 7.37 -3.59
C ASN A 33 -9.22 5.96 -4.10
N GLN A 34 -8.65 5.62 -5.26
CA GLN A 34 -8.88 4.30 -5.85
C GLN A 34 -8.29 3.19 -4.98
N LEU A 35 -7.09 3.40 -4.43
CA LEU A 35 -6.49 2.44 -3.50
C LEU A 35 -7.33 2.32 -2.22
N ALA A 36 -7.79 3.43 -1.65
CA ALA A 36 -8.62 3.45 -0.45
C ALA A 36 -9.93 2.65 -0.62
N ILE A 37 -10.59 2.77 -1.76
CA ILE A 37 -11.78 1.98 -2.08
C ILE A 37 -11.42 0.48 -2.16
N ALA A 38 -10.27 0.15 -2.73
CA ALA A 38 -9.85 -1.24 -2.90
C ALA A 38 -9.46 -1.94 -1.59
N VAL A 39 -8.92 -1.21 -0.61
CA VAL A 39 -8.43 -1.75 0.68
C VAL A 39 -9.42 -1.53 1.83
N GLY A 40 -10.44 -0.71 1.63
CA GLY A 40 -11.48 -0.44 2.62
C GLY A 40 -12.38 -1.67 2.85
N PRO A 41 -12.48 -2.21 4.09
CA PRO A 41 -13.38 -3.32 4.37
C PRO A 41 -14.83 -2.90 4.13
N ASN A 42 -15.61 -3.77 3.46
CA ASN A 42 -17.01 -3.50 3.09
C ASN A 42 -17.21 -2.18 2.31
N GLY A 43 -16.20 -1.75 1.54
CA GLY A 43 -16.24 -0.49 0.80
C GLY A 43 -16.06 0.77 1.68
N SER A 44 -15.60 0.62 2.93
CA SER A 44 -15.33 1.77 3.81
C SER A 44 -14.13 2.58 3.33
N GLN A 45 -14.42 3.60 2.54
CA GLN A 45 -13.43 4.49 1.95
C GLN A 45 -12.61 5.26 3.02
N ASP A 46 -13.24 5.72 4.10
CA ASP A 46 -12.54 6.42 5.20
C ASP A 46 -11.51 5.52 5.88
N TYR A 47 -11.88 4.25 6.11
CA TYR A 47 -10.93 3.27 6.64
C TYR A 47 -9.80 3.03 5.65
N GLY A 48 -10.13 2.89 4.36
CA GLY A 48 -9.16 2.74 3.29
C GLY A 48 -8.14 3.88 3.27
N TYR A 49 -8.60 5.14 3.37
CA TYR A 49 -7.70 6.28 3.43
C TYR A 49 -6.76 6.24 4.63
N ARG A 50 -7.22 5.79 5.80
CA ARG A 50 -6.34 5.61 6.97
C ARG A 50 -5.23 4.59 6.71
N VAL A 51 -5.53 3.53 5.98
CA VAL A 51 -4.55 2.52 5.57
C VAL A 51 -3.57 3.11 4.56
N VAL A 52 -4.07 3.76 3.50
CA VAL A 52 -3.23 4.40 2.47
C VAL A 52 -2.29 5.42 3.08
N HIS A 53 -2.80 6.32 3.94
CA HIS A 53 -1.96 7.28 4.63
C HIS A 53 -0.90 6.63 5.53
N ARG A 54 -1.20 5.47 6.12
CA ARG A 54 -0.26 4.76 6.98
C ARG A 54 0.86 4.11 6.17
N VAL A 55 0.57 3.49 5.02
CA VAL A 55 1.62 2.93 4.14
C VAL A 55 2.49 4.02 3.52
N LEU A 56 1.90 5.15 3.12
CA LEU A 56 2.64 6.33 2.66
C LEU A 56 3.54 6.89 3.75
N ARG A 57 3.02 7.08 4.97
CA ARG A 57 3.80 7.63 6.10
C ARG A 57 4.97 6.75 6.51
N LYS A 58 4.83 5.43 6.37
CA LYS A 58 5.88 4.45 6.68
C LYS A 58 6.87 4.25 5.54
N GLY A 59 6.61 4.87 4.38
CA GLY A 59 7.51 4.84 3.23
C GLY A 59 7.45 3.54 2.43
N PHE A 60 6.42 2.71 2.60
CA PHE A 60 6.21 1.51 1.76
C PHE A 60 5.60 1.85 0.39
N ALA A 61 4.96 3.02 0.30
CA ALA A 61 4.37 3.52 -0.93
C ALA A 61 4.61 5.02 -1.02
N GLU A 62 4.53 5.57 -2.22
CA GLU A 62 4.61 7.00 -2.45
C GLU A 62 3.62 7.48 -3.51
N LEU A 63 3.53 8.80 -3.68
CA LEU A 63 2.73 9.43 -4.72
C LEU A 63 3.67 9.87 -5.85
N ASP A 64 3.49 9.26 -7.01
CA ASP A 64 4.21 9.62 -8.23
C ASP A 64 3.30 10.48 -9.11
N PRO A 65 3.53 11.81 -9.19
CA PRO A 65 2.75 12.71 -10.04
C PRO A 65 2.98 12.50 -11.54
N ASP A 66 4.12 11.93 -11.93
CA ASP A 66 4.54 11.77 -13.32
C ASP A 66 4.25 10.37 -13.87
N HIS A 67 3.74 9.46 -13.04
CA HIS A 67 3.32 8.12 -13.44
C HIS A 67 2.27 8.18 -14.57
N GLU A 68 2.35 7.28 -15.54
CA GLU A 68 1.42 7.20 -16.68
C GLU A 68 -0.07 7.05 -16.29
N LYS A 69 -0.31 6.52 -15.07
CA LYS A 69 -1.64 6.33 -14.49
C LYS A 69 -2.09 7.50 -13.63
N ALA A 70 -1.25 8.50 -13.39
CA ALA A 70 -1.60 9.65 -12.57
C ALA A 70 -2.76 10.41 -13.22
N THR A 71 -3.78 10.71 -12.40
CA THR A 71 -4.88 11.55 -12.88
C THR A 71 -4.43 13.01 -13.02
N PRO A 72 -4.85 13.75 -14.07
CA PRO A 72 -4.41 15.14 -14.30
C PRO A 72 -4.70 16.11 -13.16
N ASN A 73 -5.74 15.82 -12.35
CA ASN A 73 -6.16 16.64 -11.22
C ASN A 73 -5.83 16.00 -9.86
N GLY A 74 -5.12 14.86 -9.86
CA GLY A 74 -4.74 14.12 -8.66
C GLY A 74 -3.41 14.58 -8.08
N LYS A 75 -3.07 14.03 -6.91
CA LYS A 75 -1.74 14.23 -6.30
C LYS A 75 -0.67 13.24 -6.82
N GLY A 76 -0.97 12.51 -7.89
CA GLY A 76 -0.16 11.41 -8.41
C GLY A 76 -0.78 10.02 -8.20
N ALA A 77 -0.24 9.05 -8.93
CA ALA A 77 -0.53 7.64 -8.73
C ALA A 77 0.13 7.14 -7.45
N VAL A 78 -0.49 6.17 -6.78
CA VAL A 78 0.12 5.46 -5.66
C VAL A 78 0.93 4.31 -6.23
N VAL A 79 2.22 4.28 -5.89
CA VAL A 79 3.19 3.26 -6.33
C VAL A 79 3.89 2.65 -5.11
N LEU A 80 4.42 1.42 -5.23
CA LEU A 80 5.33 0.88 -4.23
C LEU A 80 6.66 1.65 -4.27
N THR A 81 7.30 1.76 -3.12
CA THR A 81 8.71 2.14 -3.03
C THR A 81 9.56 0.87 -2.99
N THR A 82 10.88 1.02 -3.15
CA THR A 82 11.84 -0.08 -2.94
C THR A 82 11.68 -0.75 -1.58
N LYS A 83 11.30 -0.01 -0.54
CA LYS A 83 11.02 -0.56 0.79
C LYS A 83 9.73 -1.40 0.81
N GLY A 84 8.69 -0.95 0.10
CA GLY A 84 7.45 -1.71 -0.06
C GLY A 84 7.64 -3.02 -0.80
N GLU A 85 8.45 -3.00 -1.86
CA GLU A 85 8.84 -4.18 -2.64
C GLU A 85 9.64 -5.16 -1.76
N ALA A 86 10.71 -4.68 -1.10
CA ALA A 86 11.53 -5.53 -0.21
C ALA A 86 10.71 -6.23 0.89
N TYR A 87 9.75 -5.51 1.49
CA TYR A 87 8.84 -6.11 2.48
C TYR A 87 7.98 -7.24 1.89
N LEU A 88 7.54 -7.14 0.63
CA LEU A 88 6.75 -8.20 -0.01
C LEU A 88 7.62 -9.38 -0.43
N ASP A 89 8.84 -9.11 -0.88
CA ASP A 89 9.81 -10.14 -1.28
C ASP A 89 10.25 -10.99 -0.07
N GLU A 90 10.57 -10.36 1.07
CA GLU A 90 10.93 -11.05 2.33
C GLU A 90 9.80 -11.97 2.83
N GLU A 91 8.54 -11.58 2.58
CA GLU A 91 7.37 -12.36 2.96
C GLU A 91 7.05 -13.46 1.94
N GLY A 92 7.42 -13.29 0.67
CA GLY A 92 7.26 -14.30 -0.38
C GLY A 92 8.13 -15.55 -0.18
N ASP A 93 9.25 -15.41 0.54
CA ASP A 93 10.17 -16.49 0.89
C ASP A 93 9.80 -17.23 2.20
N SER A 94 8.73 -16.83 2.89
CA SER A 94 8.29 -17.45 4.16
C SER A 94 7.38 -18.68 3.99
N ASP A 95 7.20 -19.17 2.76
CA ASP A 95 6.36 -20.33 2.39
C ASP A 95 7.18 -21.57 1.90
N GLU A 96 8.42 -21.78 2.36
CA GLU A 96 9.17 -23.06 2.21
C GLU A 96 9.40 -23.83 3.52
#